data_AF-A0A819CKW3-F1
#
_entry.id   AF-A0A819CKW3-F1
#
_cell.length_a   1.000
_cell.length_b   1.000
_cell.length_c   1.000
_cell.angle_alpha   90.00
_cell.angle_beta   90.00
_cell.angle_gamma   90.00
#
_symmetry.space_group_name_H-M   'P 1'
#
loop_
_entity.id
_entity.type
_entity.pdbx_description
1 polymer ?
#
loop_
_entity_poly.entity_id
_entity_poly.type
_entity_poly.pdbx_seq_one_letter_code
_entity_poly.pdbx_strand_id
1 'polypeptide(L)'
;METYLENKETRSIDSDSDISDDESNVETNESFPEVYENGIPDVQSFYRCFQRRYHACPVFFESSLQDACHEAFNSTVMQECRPVLIYIHNDESMFNNVFGYKIFTSTIIIDYLLENYIVWPWDVTSESNRNT
;
A
#
# COMPACT_ATOMS: atom_id res chain seq x y z
N MET A 1 -28.98 11.44 -42.57
CA MET A 1 -30.24 10.69 -42.44
C MET A 1 -29.88 9.23 -42.69
N GLU A 2 -29.03 8.64 -41.85
CA GLU A 2 -29.39 8.01 -40.56
C GLU A 2 -30.56 7.04 -40.68
N THR A 3 -30.25 5.74 -40.58
CA THR A 3 -30.98 4.81 -39.72
C THR A 3 -30.05 3.63 -39.44
N TYR A 4 -29.39 3.69 -38.28
CA TYR A 4 -28.83 2.55 -37.58
C TYR A 4 -30.00 1.79 -36.94
N LEU A 5 -30.21 0.53 -37.32
CA LEU A 5 -31.09 -0.40 -36.59
C LEU A 5 -30.25 -1.60 -36.16
N GLU A 6 -29.65 -1.40 -34.99
CA GLU A 6 -29.62 -2.31 -33.85
C GLU A 6 -30.05 -3.77 -34.11
N ASN A 7 -29.09 -4.70 -34.02
CA ASN A 7 -29.36 -6.06 -33.57
C ASN A 7 -28.41 -6.39 -32.41
N LYS A 8 -29.05 -6.56 -31.26
CA LYS A 8 -28.50 -6.94 -29.97
C LYS A 8 -27.98 -8.37 -30.01
N GLU A 9 -26.69 -8.53 -29.80
CA GLU A 9 -26.16 -9.71 -29.10
C GLU A 9 -25.47 -9.23 -27.83
N THR A 10 -26.26 -9.10 -26.76
CA THR A 10 -25.75 -9.04 -25.40
C THR A 10 -25.11 -10.39 -25.11
N ARG A 11 -23.79 -10.47 -25.26
CA ARG A 11 -23.01 -11.60 -24.78
C ARG A 11 -23.07 -11.55 -23.25
N SER A 12 -23.92 -12.38 -22.66
CA SER A 12 -23.94 -12.62 -21.21
C SER A 12 -22.58 -13.18 -20.83
N ILE A 13 -21.78 -12.34 -20.20
CA ILE A 13 -20.59 -12.78 -19.47
C ILE A 13 -21.16 -13.33 -18.18
N ASP A 14 -21.27 -14.66 -18.10
CA ASP A 14 -21.55 -15.34 -16.84
C ASP A 14 -20.34 -15.09 -15.92
N SER A 15 -20.45 -14.03 -15.13
CA SER A 15 -19.49 -13.64 -14.10
C SER A 15 -19.74 -14.42 -12.81
N ASP A 16 -19.79 -15.75 -12.92
CA ASP A 16 -19.70 -16.64 -11.76
C ASP A 16 -18.27 -17.19 -11.70
N SER A 17 -17.31 -16.29 -11.51
CA SER A 17 -16.07 -16.66 -10.86
C SER A 17 -16.29 -16.49 -9.36
N ASP A 18 -16.63 -17.59 -8.68
CA ASP A 18 -16.50 -17.71 -7.23
C ASP A 18 -15.06 -17.35 -6.86
N ILE A 19 -14.83 -16.07 -6.55
CA ILE A 19 -13.69 -15.64 -5.77
C ILE A 19 -14.00 -16.18 -4.39
N SER A 20 -13.43 -17.34 -4.08
CA SER A 20 -13.40 -17.83 -2.71
C SER A 20 -12.71 -16.74 -1.87
N ASP A 21 -13.51 -16.02 -1.10
CA ASP A 21 -13.06 -15.18 -0.01
C ASP A 21 -12.44 -16.09 1.05
N ASP A 22 -11.23 -16.55 0.78
CA ASP A 22 -10.32 -17.00 1.83
C ASP A 22 -9.84 -15.71 2.53
N GLU A 23 -10.78 -15.06 3.24
CA GLU A 23 -10.48 -14.12 4.29
C GLU A 23 -9.79 -14.92 5.38
N SER A 24 -8.49 -15.14 5.22
CA SER A 24 -7.64 -15.43 6.37
C SER A 24 -8.01 -14.41 7.43
N ASN A 25 -8.47 -14.85 8.60
CA ASN A 25 -8.88 -13.98 9.70
C ASN A 25 -7.75 -13.00 10.03
N VAL A 26 -7.74 -11.84 9.37
CA VAL A 26 -6.83 -10.74 9.70
C VAL A 26 -7.34 -10.24 11.04
N GLU A 27 -6.55 -10.41 12.10
CA GLU A 27 -6.90 -9.83 13.40
C GLU A 27 -6.91 -8.30 13.26
N THR A 28 -8.11 -7.75 13.07
CA THR A 28 -8.39 -6.33 12.82
C THR A 28 -8.29 -5.46 14.07
N ASN A 29 -7.89 -6.00 15.22
CA ASN A 29 -8.05 -5.34 16.52
C ASN A 29 -6.86 -4.47 16.98
N GLU A 30 -5.74 -4.43 16.26
CA GLU A 30 -4.54 -3.68 16.68
C GLU A 30 -4.40 -2.39 15.86
N SER A 31 -4.98 -1.29 16.34
CA SER A 31 -4.85 0.00 15.65
C SER A 31 -3.37 0.34 15.39
N PHE A 32 -3.11 0.95 14.24
CA PHE A 32 -1.79 1.51 13.97
C PHE A 32 -1.48 2.62 15.00
N PRO A 33 -0.20 2.85 15.32
CA PRO A 33 0.16 3.81 16.35
C PRO A 33 -0.21 5.22 15.89
N GLU A 34 -0.64 6.07 16.83
CA GLU A 34 -0.70 7.52 16.60
C GLU A 34 0.74 8.04 16.52
N VAL A 35 1.31 7.96 15.32
CA VAL A 35 2.71 8.25 15.10
C VAL A 35 2.89 9.72 14.77
N TYR A 36 3.53 10.50 15.65
CA TYR A 36 4.46 11.62 15.38
C TYR A 36 5.04 12.14 16.71
N GLU A 37 6.27 11.76 17.08
CA GLU A 37 7.02 12.55 18.09
C GLU A 37 7.81 13.62 17.33
N ASN A 38 7.42 14.89 17.47
CA ASN A 38 8.05 16.04 16.78
C ASN A 38 7.94 16.06 15.23
N GLY A 39 6.91 15.44 14.65
CA GLY A 39 6.66 15.49 13.19
C GLY A 39 7.47 14.49 12.36
N ILE A 40 8.19 13.57 13.02
CA ILE A 40 8.88 12.46 12.35
C ILE A 40 7.99 11.20 12.41
N PRO A 41 7.70 10.56 11.26
CA PRO A 41 7.07 9.24 11.25
C PRO A 41 7.91 8.19 11.95
N ASP A 42 7.39 7.63 13.04
CA ASP A 42 7.75 6.33 13.61
C ASP A 42 7.33 5.19 12.65
N VAL A 43 8.09 5.07 11.57
CA VAL A 43 7.98 4.00 10.58
C VAL A 43 8.17 2.62 11.23
N GLN A 44 8.97 2.54 12.30
CA GLN A 44 9.26 1.27 12.97
C GLN A 44 8.02 0.72 13.69
N SER A 45 7.25 1.57 14.38
CA SER A 45 5.99 1.14 14.99
C SER A 45 4.94 0.81 13.93
N PHE A 46 4.88 1.57 12.82
CA PHE A 46 4.04 1.21 11.68
C PHE A 46 4.38 -0.18 11.14
N TYR A 47 5.65 -0.46 10.87
CA TYR A 47 6.14 -1.75 10.40
C TYR A 47 5.75 -2.88 11.36
N ARG A 48 5.91 -2.69 12.68
CA ARG A 48 5.52 -3.69 13.68
C ARG A 48 4.02 -4.00 13.67
N CYS A 49 3.17 -2.97 13.62
CA CYS A 49 1.72 -3.16 13.52
C CYS A 49 1.33 -3.84 12.20
N PHE A 50 1.93 -3.43 11.09
CA PHE A 50 1.70 -4.03 9.78
C PHE A 50 2.10 -5.51 9.76
N GLN A 51 3.28 -5.84 10.27
CA GLN A 51 3.80 -7.20 10.30
C GLN A 51 2.95 -8.11 11.19
N ARG A 52 2.46 -7.62 12.34
CA ARG A 52 1.53 -8.39 13.20
C ARG A 52 0.20 -8.64 12.51
N ARG A 53 -0.33 -7.64 11.81
CA ARG A 53 -1.63 -7.76 11.12
C ARG A 53 -1.58 -8.70 9.93
N TYR A 54 -0.58 -8.53 9.06
CA TYR A 54 -0.57 -9.18 7.75
C TYR A 54 0.47 -10.31 7.62
N HIS A 55 1.34 -10.51 8.62
CA HIS A 55 2.38 -11.54 8.69
C HIS A 55 3.48 -11.46 7.60
N ALA A 56 3.27 -10.69 6.54
CA ALA A 56 4.23 -10.37 5.50
C ALA A 56 4.10 -8.90 5.10
N CYS A 57 5.24 -8.27 4.80
CA CYS A 57 5.28 -6.89 4.34
C CYS A 57 6.62 -6.61 3.64
N PRO A 58 6.67 -5.60 2.74
CA PRO A 58 7.94 -5.07 2.30
C PRO A 58 8.68 -4.40 3.47
N VAL A 59 10.00 -4.32 3.34
CA VAL A 59 10.83 -3.50 4.21
C VAL A 59 10.52 -2.03 3.90
N PHE A 60 10.15 -1.27 4.93
CA PHE A 60 9.91 0.16 4.83
C PHE A 60 11.18 0.96 5.11
N PHE A 61 11.31 2.11 4.46
CA PHE A 61 12.41 3.03 4.70
C PHE A 61 12.26 3.73 6.06
N GLU A 62 13.16 3.43 7.01
CA GLU A 62 13.07 3.79 8.43
C GLU A 62 13.55 5.22 8.76
N SER A 63 13.30 6.21 7.88
CA SER A 63 13.60 7.61 8.17
C SER A 63 12.51 8.55 7.60
N SER A 64 12.77 9.85 7.62
CA SER A 64 11.86 10.87 7.10
C SER A 64 11.65 10.72 5.58
N LEU A 65 10.52 11.24 5.07
CA LEU A 65 10.26 11.30 3.63
C LEU A 65 11.33 12.14 2.90
N GLN A 66 11.88 13.16 3.57
CA GLN A 66 12.95 14.00 3.06
C GLN A 66 14.22 13.17 2.83
N ASP A 67 14.57 12.29 3.77
CA ASP A 67 15.71 11.38 3.63
C ASP A 67 15.46 10.33 2.53
N ALA A 68 14.22 9.82 2.42
CA ALA A 68 13.85 8.91 1.35
C ALA A 68 14.03 9.56 -0.04
N CYS A 69 13.61 10.84 -0.17
CA CYS A 69 13.84 11.62 -1.39
C CYS A 69 15.35 11.85 -1.63
N HIS A 70 16.11 12.13 -0.58
CA HIS A 70 17.55 12.30 -0.69
C HIS A 70 18.22 11.03 -1.21
N GLU A 71 17.87 9.86 -0.70
CA GLU A 71 18.39 8.57 -1.18
C GLU A 71 17.96 8.27 -2.62
N ALA A 72 16.70 8.58 -2.97
CA ALA A 72 16.17 8.36 -4.31
C ALA A 72 16.86 9.19 -5.39
N PHE A 73 17.20 10.45 -5.09
CA PHE A 73 17.56 11.45 -6.10
C PHE A 73 19.01 11.96 -6.01
N ASN A 74 19.70 11.80 -4.88
CA ASN A 74 21.05 12.35 -4.68
C ASN A 74 22.18 11.32 -4.79
N SER A 75 21.92 10.10 -5.29
CA SER A 75 23.02 9.20 -5.65
C SER A 75 23.77 9.73 -6.87
N THR A 76 25.10 9.61 -6.83
CA THR A 76 25.97 9.90 -7.99
C THR A 76 26.00 8.76 -9.01
N VAL A 77 25.46 7.60 -8.65
CA VAL A 77 25.35 6.40 -9.50
C VAL A 77 23.91 6.28 -9.96
N MET A 78 23.64 6.59 -11.23
CA MET A 78 22.26 6.56 -11.78
C MET A 78 21.53 5.22 -11.58
N GLN A 79 22.24 4.10 -11.50
CA GLN A 79 21.63 2.78 -11.28
C GLN A 79 21.13 2.58 -9.84
N GLU A 80 21.58 3.39 -8.89
CA GLU A 80 21.11 3.35 -7.50
C GLU A 80 19.89 4.25 -7.25
N CYS A 81 19.62 5.18 -8.18
CA CYS A 81 18.46 6.07 -8.11
C CYS A 81 17.18 5.27 -8.32
N ARG A 82 16.43 5.05 -7.23
CA ARG A 82 15.13 4.36 -7.25
C ARG A 82 14.02 5.35 -6.90
N PRO A 83 12.88 5.38 -7.62
CA PRO A 83 11.74 6.21 -7.24
C PRO A 83 11.23 5.88 -5.84
N VAL A 84 10.68 6.89 -5.16
CA VAL A 84 10.00 6.72 -3.87
C VAL A 84 8.56 6.26 -4.12
N LEU A 85 8.17 5.14 -3.51
CA LEU A 85 6.78 4.70 -3.44
C LEU A 85 6.20 5.04 -2.07
N ILE A 86 5.21 5.92 -2.04
CA ILE A 86 4.51 6.30 -0.81
C ILE A 86 3.29 5.40 -0.63
N TYR A 87 3.27 4.60 0.44
CA TYR A 87 2.12 3.78 0.81
C TYR A 87 1.25 4.53 1.82
N ILE A 88 0.10 5.03 1.37
CA ILE A 88 -0.87 5.72 2.22
C ILE A 88 -1.82 4.70 2.86
N HIS A 89 -1.79 4.61 4.17
CA HIS A 89 -2.59 3.70 4.97
C HIS A 89 -3.71 4.47 5.69
N ASN A 90 -4.94 3.94 5.68
CA ASN A 90 -6.07 4.51 6.42
C ASN A 90 -6.95 3.37 6.96
N ASP A 91 -6.87 3.08 8.24
CA ASP A 91 -7.57 1.97 8.90
C ASP A 91 -9.11 2.10 8.82
N GLU A 92 -9.64 3.31 8.62
CA GLU A 92 -11.07 3.57 8.41
C GLU A 92 -11.57 3.21 7.00
N SER A 93 -10.66 2.96 6.05
CA SER A 93 -11.04 2.66 4.67
C SER A 93 -11.53 1.22 4.52
N MET A 94 -12.73 1.05 3.94
CA MET A 94 -13.38 -0.25 3.71
C MET A 94 -12.51 -1.27 2.95
N PHE A 95 -11.48 -0.84 2.22
CA PHE A 95 -10.63 -1.71 1.40
C PHE A 95 -9.17 -1.80 1.85
N ASN A 96 -8.78 -1.14 2.94
CA ASN A 96 -7.38 -1.09 3.35
C ASN A 96 -6.83 -2.48 3.67
N ASN A 97 -7.64 -3.29 4.36
CA ASN A 97 -7.31 -4.67 4.71
C ASN A 97 -7.09 -5.55 3.47
N VAL A 98 -7.87 -5.32 2.40
CA VAL A 98 -7.77 -6.10 1.16
C VAL A 98 -6.50 -5.77 0.40
N PHE A 99 -6.13 -4.49 0.30
CA PHE A 99 -4.92 -4.07 -0.41
C PHE A 99 -3.65 -4.44 0.37
N GLY A 100 -3.61 -4.10 1.67
CA GLY A 100 -2.50 -4.44 2.56
C GLY A 100 -2.25 -5.95 2.62
N TYR A 101 -3.31 -6.75 2.65
CA TYR A 101 -3.17 -8.20 2.57
C TYR A 101 -2.82 -8.68 1.15
N LYS A 102 -3.65 -8.45 0.14
CA LYS A 102 -3.48 -9.11 -1.18
C LYS A 102 -2.24 -8.65 -1.94
N ILE A 103 -1.83 -7.39 -1.81
CA ILE A 103 -0.71 -6.83 -2.57
C ILE A 103 0.58 -6.88 -1.76
N PHE A 104 0.54 -6.42 -0.51
CA PHE A 104 1.74 -6.26 0.33
C PHE A 104 2.17 -7.57 1.02
N THR A 105 1.46 -8.69 0.85
CA THR A 105 1.91 -10.03 1.28
C THR A 105 2.40 -10.92 0.13
N SER A 106 2.20 -10.51 -1.12
CA SER A 106 2.68 -11.27 -2.27
C SER A 106 4.19 -11.14 -2.40
N THR A 107 4.92 -12.24 -2.28
CA THR A 107 6.40 -12.25 -2.34
C THR A 107 6.92 -11.66 -3.65
N ILE A 108 6.29 -11.97 -4.79
CA ILE A 108 6.66 -11.43 -6.11
C ILE A 108 6.54 -9.90 -6.12
N ILE A 109 5.47 -9.36 -5.52
CA ILE A 109 5.26 -7.92 -5.46
C ILE A 109 6.25 -7.28 -4.49
N ILE A 110 6.46 -7.88 -3.31
CA ILE A 110 7.43 -7.40 -2.32
C ILE A 110 8.82 -7.32 -2.94
N ASP A 111 9.29 -8.40 -3.58
CA ASP A 111 10.62 -8.46 -4.20
C ASP A 111 10.76 -7.38 -5.28
N TYR A 112 9.75 -7.25 -6.16
CA TYR A 112 9.74 -6.21 -7.18
C TYR A 112 9.78 -4.80 -6.60
N LEU A 113 9.02 -4.54 -5.53
CA LEU A 113 9.00 -3.24 -4.87
C LEU A 113 10.36 -2.92 -4.24
N LEU A 114 10.97 -3.87 -3.56
CA LEU A 114 12.26 -3.68 -2.89
C LEU A 114 13.41 -3.50 -3.88
N GLU A 115 13.36 -4.15 -5.04
CA GLU A 115 14.38 -3.97 -6.08
C GLU A 115 14.27 -2.61 -6.77
N ASN A 116 13.04 -2.10 -6.97
CA ASN A 116 12.80 -0.96 -7.86
C ASN A 116 12.46 0.35 -7.14
N TYR A 117 12.06 0.31 -5.87
CA TYR A 117 11.53 1.46 -5.15
C TYR A 117 12.13 1.62 -3.75
N ILE A 118 12.13 2.85 -3.27
CA ILE A 118 12.24 3.16 -1.84
C ILE A 118 10.80 3.23 -1.30
N VAL A 119 10.39 2.23 -0.54
CA VAL A 119 9.01 2.13 -0.03
C VAL A 119 8.90 2.87 1.29
N TRP A 120 8.01 3.87 1.37
CA TRP A 120 7.83 4.70 2.55
C TRP A 120 6.35 4.75 2.99
N PRO A 121 6.02 4.41 4.24
CA PRO A 121 4.64 4.37 4.70
C PRO A 121 4.17 5.71 5.28
N TRP A 122 2.90 6.03 5.05
CA TRP A 122 2.20 7.14 5.70
C TRP A 122 0.85 6.68 6.23
N ASP A 123 0.73 6.61 7.56
CA ASP A 123 -0.56 6.37 8.20
C ASP A 123 -1.34 7.67 8.37
N VAL A 124 -2.46 7.78 7.64
CA VAL A 124 -3.38 8.93 7.67
C VAL A 124 -4.69 8.60 8.41
N THR A 125 -4.70 7.55 9.22
CA THR A 125 -5.87 7.13 9.99
C THR A 125 -6.36 8.26 10.90
N SER A 126 -5.49 8.84 11.73
CA SER A 126 -5.85 9.97 12.59
C SER A 126 -5.83 11.32 11.85
N GLU A 127 -6.68 12.25 12.30
CA GLU A 127 -6.78 13.59 11.70
C GLU A 127 -5.52 14.44 11.91
N SER A 128 -4.79 14.21 13.02
CA SER A 128 -3.47 14.82 13.24
C SER A 128 -2.51 14.48 12.11
N ASN A 129 -2.58 13.26 11.58
CA ASN A 129 -1.66 12.77 10.57
C ASN A 129 -1.98 13.24 9.15
N ARG A 130 -3.22 13.68 8.91
CA ARG A 130 -3.68 14.22 7.63
C ARG A 130 -3.21 15.66 7.40
N ASN A 131 -2.92 16.39 8.48
CA ASN A 131 -2.66 17.83 8.46
C ASN A 131 -1.20 18.19 8.81
N THR A 132 -0.31 17.21 8.89
CA THR A 132 1.15 17.38 9.08
C THR A 132 1.81 17.84 7.78
#